data_AF-A0A7W1T945-F1
#
_entry.id   AF-A0A7W1T945-F1
#
_cell.length_a   1.000
_cell.length_b   1.000
_cell.length_c   1.000
_cell.angle_alpha   90.00
_cell.angle_beta   90.00
_cell.angle_gamma   90.00
#
_symmetry.space_group_name_H-M   'P 1'
#
loop_
_entity.id
_entity.type
_entity.pdbx_description
1 polymer ?
#
loop_
_entity_poly.entity_id
_entity_poly.type
_entity_poly.pdbx_seq_one_letter_code
_entity_poly.pdbx_strand_id
1 'polypeptide(L)'
;MVRRCGVIGEGAFVVVIRYKDDNGPDFAVKELLSTKEIERFTREIDILEALAGCPNIMPLLKRSPDGHSYSMPLADEVLEKYIR
;
A
#
# COMPACT_ATOMS: atom_id res chain seq x y z
N MET A 1 12.56 14.69 -4.51
CA MET A 1 12.61 14.42 -3.06
C MET A 1 11.36 13.65 -2.70
N VAL A 2 11.42 12.72 -1.74
CA VAL A 2 10.23 11.97 -1.30
C VAL A 2 9.65 12.62 -0.06
N ARG A 3 8.35 12.93 -0.08
CA ARG A 3 7.65 13.61 1.02
C ARG A 3 6.37 12.87 1.45
N ARG A 4 6.29 12.54 2.74
CA ARG A 4 5.06 12.05 3.38
C ARG A 4 3.98 13.14 3.37
N CYS A 5 2.80 12.85 2.83
CA CYS A 5 1.71 13.83 2.68
C CYS A 5 0.59 13.68 3.70
N GLY A 6 0.29 12.45 4.15
CA GLY A 6 -0.76 12.21 5.13
C GLY A 6 -1.39 10.82 4.98
N VAL A 7 -2.20 10.44 5.97
CA VAL A 7 -3.01 9.22 5.94
C VAL A 7 -4.16 9.41 4.96
N ILE A 8 -4.35 8.45 4.07
CA ILE A 8 -5.43 8.43 3.05
C ILE A 8 -6.38 7.25 3.21
N GLY A 9 -6.07 6.32 4.12
CA GLY A 9 -6.92 5.18 4.42
C GLY A 9 -6.50 4.50 5.70
N GLU A 10 -7.47 3.96 6.41
CA GLU A 10 -7.28 3.21 7.65
C GLU A 10 -8.00 1.87 7.52
N GLY A 11 -7.27 0.79 7.78
CA GLY A 11 -7.84 -0.54 7.91
C GLY A 11 -7.84 -0.98 9.36
N ALA A 12 -8.38 -2.17 9.62
CA ALA A 12 -8.49 -2.69 10.99
C ALA A 12 -7.15 -2.82 11.74
N PHE A 13 -6.04 -3.00 11.01
CA PHE A 13 -4.70 -3.19 11.58
C PHE A 13 -3.58 -2.50 10.78
N VAL A 14 -3.95 -1.62 9.85
CA VAL A 14 -3.04 -1.00 8.88
C VAL A 14 -3.41 0.46 8.65
N VAL A 15 -2.44 1.25 8.22
CA VAL A 15 -2.65 2.61 7.73
C VAL A 15 -2.07 2.74 6.32
N VAL A 16 -2.74 3.50 5.47
CA VAL A 16 -2.28 3.82 4.12
C VAL A 16 -1.92 5.30 4.07
N ILE A 17 -0.69 5.60 3.68
CA ILE A 17 -0.11 6.94 3.70
C ILE A 17 0.32 7.32 2.29
N ARG A 18 -0.08 8.51 1.84
CA ARG A 18 0.38 9.07 0.56
C ARG A 18 1.77 9.65 0.68
N TYR A 19 2.60 9.38 -0.32
CA TYR A 19 3.89 10.01 -0.53
C TYR A 19 3.93 10.68 -1.91
N LYS A 20 4.56 11.85 -1.96
CA LYS A 20 4.93 12.55 -3.20
C LYS A 20 6.39 12.29 -3.50
N ASP A 21 6.72 12.03 -4.75
CA ASP A 21 8.10 11.98 -5.24
C ASP A 21 8.29 13.01 -6.34
N ASP A 22 9.15 14.01 -6.13
CA ASP A 22 9.38 15.03 -7.17
C ASP A 22 10.03 14.48 -8.44
N ASN A 23 10.62 13.28 -8.38
CA ASN A 23 11.30 12.64 -9.51
C ASN A 23 10.50 11.50 -10.14
N GLY A 24 9.26 11.26 -9.67
CA GLY A 24 8.49 10.08 -10.04
C GLY A 24 6.99 10.25 -9.81
N PRO A 25 6.20 9.20 -10.03
CA PRO A 25 4.78 9.23 -9.66
C PRO A 25 4.61 9.23 -8.14
N ASP A 26 3.50 9.81 -7.69
CA ASP A 26 3.04 9.64 -6.31
C ASP A 26 2.76 8.16 -6.03
N PHE A 27 2.99 7.77 -4.78
CA PHE A 27 2.78 6.40 -4.33
C PHE A 27 2.12 6.36 -2.95
N ALA A 28 1.60 5.20 -2.58
CA ALA A 28 1.08 4.93 -1.25
C ALA A 28 1.98 3.91 -0.54
N VAL A 29 2.13 4.07 0.77
CA VAL A 29 2.73 3.07 1.64
C VAL A 29 1.65 2.55 2.57
N LYS A 30 1.49 1.22 2.61
CA LYS A 30 0.65 0.56 3.60
C LYS A 30 1.54 0.07 4.73
N GLU A 31 1.27 0.50 5.95
CA GLU A 31 2.07 0.21 7.14
C GLU A 31 1.23 -0.59 8.15
N LEU A 32 1.85 -1.62 8.74
CA LEU A 32 1.28 -2.43 9.80
C LEU A 32 1.31 -1.65 11.12
N LEU A 33 0.15 -1.47 11.76
CA LEU A 33 0.05 -0.73 13.03
C LEU A 33 0.53 -1.55 14.24
N SER A 34 0.46 -2.87 14.15
CA SER A 34 0.84 -3.79 15.23
C SER A 34 1.28 -5.14 14.68
N THR A 35 2.32 -5.71 15.28
CA THR A 35 2.84 -7.04 14.91
C THR A 35 1.88 -8.19 15.17
N LYS A 36 0.76 -7.97 15.88
CA LYS A 36 -0.27 -9.00 16.12
C LYS A 36 -0.86 -9.58 14.82
N GLU A 37 -0.87 -8.79 13.75
CA GLU A 37 -1.44 -9.19 12.45
C GLU A 37 -0.34 -9.43 11.40
N ILE A 38 0.91 -9.66 11.81
CA ILE A 38 2.06 -9.77 10.90
C ILE A 38 1.93 -10.93 9.92
N GLU A 39 1.39 -12.08 10.34
CA GLU A 39 1.20 -13.24 9.48
C GLU A 39 0.18 -12.94 8.37
N ARG A 40 -0.92 -12.28 8.73
CA ARG A 40 -1.96 -11.86 7.79
C ARG A 40 -1.41 -10.83 6.81
N PHE A 41 -0.66 -9.87 7.30
CA PHE A 41 -0.05 -8.83 6.47
C PHE A 41 1.02 -9.40 5.53
N THR A 42 1.85 -10.32 6.02
CA THR A 42 2.85 -11.03 5.21
C THR A 42 2.17 -11.82 4.09
N ARG A 43 1.10 -12.57 4.41
CA ARG A 43 0.35 -13.32 3.41
C ARG A 43 -0.25 -12.41 2.32
N GLU A 44 -0.72 -11.22 2.69
CA GLU A 44 -1.20 -10.25 1.72
C GLU A 44 -0.08 -9.82 0.75
N ILE A 45 1.11 -9.51 1.27
CA ILE A 45 2.28 -9.16 0.45
C ILE A 45 2.65 -10.32 -0.47
N ASP A 46 2.73 -11.54 0.03
CA ASP A 46 3.09 -12.73 -0.75
C ASP A 46 2.07 -13.00 -1.88
N ILE A 47 0.77 -12.74 -1.64
CA ILE A 47 -0.28 -12.81 -2.67
C ILE A 47 -0.07 -11.73 -3.74
N LEU A 48 0.24 -10.49 -3.35
CA LEU A 48 0.52 -9.40 -4.29
C LEU A 48 1.78 -9.68 -5.13
N GLU A 49 2.82 -10.27 -4.53
CA GLU A 49 4.02 -10.73 -5.23
C GLU A 49 3.69 -11.83 -6.26
N ALA A 50 2.89 -12.82 -5.87
CA ALA A 50 2.47 -13.90 -6.76
C ALA A 50 1.59 -13.43 -7.93
N LEU A 51 0.89 -12.31 -7.77
CA LEU A 51 0.03 -11.69 -8.78
C LEU A 51 0.74 -10.55 -9.54
N ALA A 52 2.06 -10.44 -9.43
CA ALA A 52 2.82 -9.40 -10.13
C ALA A 52 2.59 -9.48 -11.65
N GLY A 53 2.26 -8.33 -12.25
CA GLY A 53 1.98 -8.21 -13.68
C GLY A 53 0.52 -8.45 -14.08
N CYS A 54 -0.35 -8.88 -13.15
CA CYS A 54 -1.79 -8.95 -13.42
C CYS A 54 -2.36 -7.52 -13.57
N PRO A 55 -3.00 -7.16 -14.70
CA PRO A 55 -3.37 -5.78 -15.01
C PRO A 55 -4.44 -5.19 -14.09
N ASN A 56 -5.25 -6.04 -13.44
CA ASN A 56 -6.34 -5.63 -12.57
C ASN A 56 -5.98 -5.73 -11.08
N ILE A 57 -4.74 -6.07 -10.75
CA ILE A 57 -4.25 -6.17 -9.37
C ILE A 57 -3.29 -5.01 -9.12
N MET A 58 -3.45 -4.34 -7.98
CA MET A 58 -2.55 -3.27 -7.57
C MET A 58 -1.12 -3.83 -7.45
N PRO A 59 -0.13 -3.30 -8.18
CA PRO A 59 1.20 -3.85 -8.16
C PRO A 59 1.93 -3.49 -6.85
N LEU A 60 2.68 -4.46 -6.33
CA LEU A 60 3.65 -4.25 -5.29
C LEU A 60 4.90 -3.59 -5.89
N LEU A 61 5.26 -2.39 -5.44
CA LEU A 61 6.50 -1.73 -5.88
C LEU A 61 7.69 -2.22 -5.07
N LYS A 62 7.55 -2.23 -3.74
CA LYS A 62 8.62 -2.61 -2.82
C LYS A 62 8.07 -2.98 -1.45
N ARG A 63 8.55 -4.10 -0.91
CA ARG A 63 8.39 -4.54 0.49
C ARG A 63 9.50 -3.94 1.36
N SER A 64 9.18 -3.53 2.60
CA SER A 64 10.22 -3.12 3.56
C SER A 64 11.02 -4.33 4.06
N PRO A 65 12.30 -4.16 4.44
CA PRO A 65 13.14 -5.28 4.91
C PRO A 65 12.58 -6.02 6.13
N ASP A 66 11.83 -5.33 6.99
CA ASP A 66 11.16 -5.90 8.17
C ASP A 66 9.77 -6.49 7.85
N GLY A 67 9.29 -6.33 6.63
CA GLY A 67 7.95 -6.78 6.21
C GLY A 67 6.79 -6.03 6.87
N HIS A 68 7.05 -4.94 7.58
CA HIS A 68 6.01 -4.16 8.27
C HIS A 68 5.35 -3.12 7.37
N SER A 69 5.84 -2.93 6.15
CA SER A 69 5.22 -2.06 5.17
C SER A 69 5.52 -2.48 3.74
N TYR A 70 4.72 -1.95 2.82
CA TYR A 70 5.04 -2.01 1.42
C TYR A 70 4.50 -0.78 0.67
N SER A 71 5.10 -0.49 -0.48
CA SER A 71 4.71 0.58 -1.38
C SER A 71 3.98 0.06 -2.61
N MET A 72 3.02 0.85 -3.09
CA MET A 72 2.19 0.59 -4.27
C MET A 72 1.90 1.92 -4.99
N PRO A 73 1.54 1.91 -6.29
CA PRO A 73 1.07 3.13 -6.96
C PRO A 73 -0.08 3.78 -6.21
N LEU A 74 -0.15 5.11 -6.25
CA LEU A 74 -1.31 5.81 -5.72
C LEU A 74 -2.50 5.58 -6.65
N ALA A 75 -3.56 4.95 -6.14
CA ALA A 75 -4.85 4.91 -6.83
C ALA A 75 -5.56 6.27 -6.70
N ASP A 76 -6.19 6.73 -7.78
CA ASP A 76 -6.93 7.99 -7.76
C ASP A 76 -8.13 7.92 -6.81
N GLU A 77 -8.92 6.85 -6.90
CA GLU A 77 -10.17 6.69 -6.16
C GLU A 77 -10.51 5.24 -5.80
N VAL A 78 -11.37 5.08 -4.78
CA VAL A 78 -11.95 3.78 -4.39
C VAL A 78 -13.34 3.61 -4.99
N LEU A 79 -13.70 2.38 -5.37
CA LEU A 79 -14.99 2.05 -5.99
C LEU A 79 -16.19 2.53 -5.15
N GLU A 80 -16.08 2.50 -3.82
CA GLU A 80 -17.12 2.92 -2.87
C GLU A 80 -17.65 4.33 -3.16
N LYS A 81 -16.83 5.24 -3.70
CA LYS A 81 -17.26 6.60 -4.06
C LYS A 81 -18.25 6.68 -5.21
N TYR A 82 -18.36 5.63 -6.03
CA TYR A 82 -19.20 5.60 -7.23
C TYR A 82 -20.48 4.77 -7.05
N ILE A 83 -20.59 4.01 -5.96
CA ILE A 83 -21.70 3.09 -5.71
C ILE A 83 -22.56 3.51 -4.51
N ARG A 84 -22.38 4.75 -4.03
CA ARG A 84 -23.15 5.36 -2.95
C ARG A 84 -23.90 6.59 -3.43
#